data_AF-A0AAW2IUN6-F1
#
_entry.id   AF-A0AAW2IUN6-F1
#
_cell.length_a   1.000
_cell.length_b   1.000
_cell.length_c   1.000
_cell.angle_alpha   90.00
_cell.angle_beta   90.00
_cell.angle_gamma   90.00
#
_symmetry.space_group_name_H-M   'P 1'
#
loop_
_entity.id
_entity.type
_entity.pdbx_description
1 polymer ?
#
loop_
_entity_poly.entity_id
_entity_poly.type
_entity_poly.pdbx_seq_one_letter_code
_entity_poly.pdbx_strand_id
1 'polypeptide(L)'
;MSARLTSNGFLATILSPMGDQWKKMRRIVYSEVHSLAMHQWLHDKRCEEADHLVGYVYNQSQNRNGLVNVIRKMMFSKRFFGTGMEGGGPGLEEEEHVKGLFTILKYLYAFAIADYFPWLEVFDLDGNKRGLKDAIKSVRKYQDSEINKRVEMWKQGIKKMEEDLLDVLINLKDSKNNPLLSIEEIKVQIIEIMLATIDNPSNAVE
;
A
#
# COMPACT_ATOMS: atom_id res chain seq x y z
N MET A 1 -14.01 1.47 -15.15
CA MET A 1 -14.26 2.20 -13.89
C MET A 1 -13.32 1.78 -12.75
N SER A 2 -13.34 0.53 -12.30
CA SER A 2 -12.70 0.05 -11.06
C SER A 2 -11.18 0.30 -11.06
N ALA A 3 -10.48 -0.14 -12.11
CA ALA A 3 -9.05 0.10 -12.29
C ALA A 3 -8.70 1.60 -12.25
N ARG A 4 -9.51 2.45 -12.89
CA ARG A 4 -9.32 3.91 -12.93
C ARG A 4 -9.50 4.55 -11.56
N LEU A 5 -10.47 4.08 -10.76
CA LEU A 5 -10.69 4.62 -9.41
C LEU A 5 -9.57 4.21 -8.45
N THR A 6 -9.20 2.92 -8.44
CA THR A 6 -8.14 2.39 -7.57
C THR A 6 -6.78 3.03 -7.86
N SER A 7 -6.44 3.24 -9.14
CA SER A 7 -5.19 3.89 -9.56
C SER A 7 -5.24 5.42 -9.62
N ASN A 8 -6.32 6.03 -9.11
CA ASN A 8 -6.54 7.48 -9.13
C ASN A 8 -6.31 8.12 -10.51
N GLY A 9 -6.89 7.52 -11.56
CA GLY A 9 -6.67 7.97 -12.93
C GLY A 9 -5.37 7.47 -13.55
N PHE A 10 -4.92 6.27 -13.19
CA PHE A 10 -3.75 5.60 -13.76
C PHE A 10 -2.41 6.28 -13.43
N LEU A 11 -2.25 6.71 -12.18
CA LEU A 11 -1.01 7.33 -11.68
C LEU A 11 0.06 6.31 -11.24
N ALA A 12 -0.30 5.05 -11.04
CA ALA A 12 0.62 4.03 -10.52
C ALA A 12 1.05 3.00 -11.59
N THR A 13 1.44 1.79 -11.20
CA THR A 13 2.08 0.80 -12.09
C THR A 13 1.13 -0.31 -12.55
N ILE A 14 0.42 -0.94 -11.62
CA ILE A 14 -0.27 -2.22 -11.82
C ILE A 14 -1.49 -2.06 -12.71
N LEU A 15 -2.32 -1.05 -12.45
CA LEU A 15 -3.60 -0.86 -13.14
C LEU A 15 -3.53 0.14 -14.30
N SER A 16 -2.37 0.75 -14.53
CA SER A 16 -2.18 1.76 -15.57
C SER A 16 -2.03 1.13 -16.96
N PRO A 17 -2.68 1.68 -18.00
CA PRO A 17 -2.47 1.23 -19.36
C PRO A 17 -1.03 1.53 -19.81
N MET A 18 -0.54 0.75 -20.77
CA MET A 18 0.80 0.95 -21.31
C MET A 18 0.94 2.36 -21.89
N GLY A 19 1.92 3.10 -21.39
CA GLY A 19 2.18 4.49 -21.75
C GLY A 19 3.37 5.03 -20.97
N ASP A 20 3.69 6.31 -21.14
CA ASP A 20 4.86 6.91 -20.49
C ASP A 20 4.76 6.91 -18.97
N GLN A 21 3.56 7.12 -18.43
CA GLN A 21 3.30 7.00 -17.00
C GLN A 21 3.60 5.60 -16.48
N TRP A 22 3.06 4.57 -17.14
CA TRP A 22 3.33 3.17 -16.79
C TRP A 22 4.83 2.83 -16.91
N LYS A 23 5.51 3.27 -17.98
CA LYS A 23 6.96 3.04 -18.15
C LYS A 23 7.75 3.68 -17.01
N LYS A 24 7.40 4.91 -16.62
CA LYS A 24 8.02 5.63 -15.50
C LYS A 24 7.86 4.86 -14.19
N MET A 25 6.61 4.55 -13.82
CA MET A 25 6.30 3.89 -12.56
C MET A 25 6.86 2.46 -12.50
N ARG A 26 6.78 1.70 -13.61
CA ARG A 26 7.39 0.37 -13.72
C ARG A 26 8.91 0.41 -13.52
N ARG A 27 9.60 1.39 -14.10
CA ARG A 27 11.06 1.55 -13.91
C ARG A 27 11.38 1.75 -12.43
N ILE A 28 10.64 2.64 -11.77
CA ILE A 28 10.83 2.96 -10.35
C ILE A 28 10.57 1.72 -9.47
N VAL A 29 9.46 1.02 -9.67
CA VAL A 29 9.16 -0.21 -8.91
C VAL A 29 10.26 -1.26 -9.11
N TYR A 30 10.75 -1.42 -10.34
CA TYR A 30 11.82 -2.37 -10.61
C TYR A 30 13.17 -1.99 -9.95
N SER A 31 13.60 -0.73 -10.07
CA SER A 31 14.93 -0.31 -9.58
C SER A 31 14.95 0.01 -8.08
N GLU A 32 13.87 0.58 -7.55
CA GLU A 32 13.85 1.14 -6.19
C GLU A 32 13.09 0.27 -5.19
N VAL A 33 12.21 -0.63 -5.64
CA VAL A 33 11.43 -1.50 -4.75
C VAL A 33 11.86 -2.96 -4.84
N HIS A 34 12.11 -3.47 -6.05
CA HIS A 34 12.45 -4.88 -6.30
C HIS A 34 13.92 -5.16 -6.59
N SER A 35 14.82 -4.19 -6.39
CA SER A 35 16.24 -4.44 -6.61
C SER A 35 16.83 -5.34 -5.53
N LEU A 36 17.86 -6.10 -5.88
CA LEU A 36 18.57 -6.97 -4.94
C LEU A 36 19.10 -6.18 -3.73
N ALA A 37 19.64 -4.99 -3.96
CA ALA A 37 20.12 -4.09 -2.92
C ALA A 37 18.99 -3.68 -1.96
N MET A 38 17.81 -3.34 -2.49
CA MET A 38 16.63 -3.01 -1.69
C MET A 38 16.17 -4.20 -0.85
N HIS A 39 16.14 -5.40 -1.45
CA HIS A 39 15.80 -6.62 -0.72
C HIS A 39 16.76 -6.92 0.43
N GLN A 40 18.06 -6.72 0.23
CA GLN A 40 19.08 -6.87 1.27
C GLN A 40 18.92 -5.81 2.37
N TRP A 41 18.75 -4.54 2.00
CA TRP A 41 18.58 -3.44 2.94
C TRP A 41 17.33 -3.56 3.83
N LEU A 42 16.26 -4.16 3.30
CA LEU A 42 15.02 -4.42 4.04
C LEU A 42 14.98 -5.78 4.74
N HIS A 43 16.06 -6.57 4.70
CA HIS A 43 16.08 -7.94 5.26
C HIS A 43 15.75 -7.95 6.75
N ASP A 44 16.45 -7.15 7.55
CA ASP A 44 16.28 -7.14 9.01
C ASP A 44 14.84 -6.75 9.41
N LYS A 45 14.23 -5.81 8.67
CA LYS A 45 12.82 -5.43 8.89
C LYS A 45 11.85 -6.58 8.63
N ARG A 46 12.13 -7.42 7.63
CA ARG A 46 11.32 -8.61 7.36
C ARG A 46 11.51 -9.66 8.45
N CYS A 47 12.75 -9.88 8.90
CA CYS A 47 13.05 -10.79 10.00
C CYS A 47 12.34 -10.37 11.29
N GLU A 48 12.37 -9.07 11.63
CA GLU A 48 11.68 -8.53 12.81
C GLU A 48 10.17 -8.84 12.78
N GLU A 49 9.48 -8.60 11.66
CA GLU A 49 8.05 -8.94 11.54
C GLU A 49 7.79 -10.46 11.52
N ALA A 50 8.69 -11.25 10.96
CA ALA A 50 8.59 -12.71 11.01
C ALA A 50 8.71 -13.23 12.45
N ASP A 51 9.65 -12.71 13.24
CA ASP A 51 9.80 -13.05 14.65
C ASP A 51 8.56 -12.63 15.46
N HIS A 52 8.00 -11.45 15.17
CA HIS A 52 6.73 -11.03 15.76
C HIS A 52 5.57 -11.96 15.40
N LEU A 53 5.50 -12.45 14.16
CA LEU A 53 4.47 -13.42 13.75
C LEU A 53 4.63 -14.74 14.51
N VAL A 54 5.84 -15.27 14.59
CA VAL A 54 6.13 -16.51 15.33
C VAL A 54 5.77 -16.35 16.80
N GLY A 55 6.20 -15.27 17.44
CA GLY A 55 5.87 -14.96 18.83
C GLY A 55 4.37 -14.81 19.06
N TYR A 56 3.67 -14.15 18.13
CA TYR A 56 2.21 -14.01 18.21
C TYR A 56 1.52 -15.37 18.13
N VAL A 57 1.84 -16.20 17.13
CA VAL A 57 1.25 -17.55 16.96
C VAL A 57 1.55 -18.43 18.17
N TYR A 58 2.78 -18.40 18.69
CA TYR A 58 3.16 -19.14 19.89
C TYR A 58 2.30 -18.76 21.09
N ASN A 59 2.08 -17.46 21.30
CA ASN A 59 1.27 -16.94 22.41
C ASN A 59 -0.25 -17.13 22.19
N GLN A 60 -0.68 -17.33 20.95
CA GLN A 60 -2.09 -17.43 20.53
C GLN A 60 -2.57 -18.86 20.28
N SER A 61 -1.96 -19.90 20.88
CA SER A 61 -2.42 -21.31 20.74
C SER A 61 -3.88 -21.60 21.16
N GLN A 62 -4.69 -20.57 21.48
CA GLN A 62 -6.12 -20.62 21.75
C GLN A 62 -7.00 -19.72 20.83
N ASN A 63 -6.45 -18.81 20.00
CA ASN A 63 -7.22 -17.93 19.09
C ASN A 63 -6.53 -17.74 17.73
N ARG A 64 -7.29 -17.81 16.63
CA ARG A 64 -6.77 -18.08 15.27
C ARG A 64 -6.48 -16.89 14.36
N ASN A 65 -6.49 -15.64 14.84
CA ASN A 65 -6.49 -14.48 13.95
C ASN A 65 -5.31 -13.54 14.18
N GLY A 66 -4.12 -13.94 13.72
CA GLY A 66 -2.95 -13.07 13.65
C GLY A 66 -2.73 -12.54 12.25
N LEU A 67 -2.82 -11.22 12.08
CA LEU A 67 -2.51 -10.59 10.80
C LEU A 67 -1.20 -9.79 10.91
N VAL A 68 -0.12 -10.35 10.38
CA VAL A 68 1.18 -9.67 10.29
C VAL A 68 1.36 -9.12 8.88
N ASN A 69 1.64 -7.82 8.80
CA ASN A 69 1.75 -7.11 7.54
C ASN A 69 3.20 -6.67 7.32
N VAL A 70 4.01 -7.60 6.80
CA VAL A 70 5.44 -7.39 6.52
C VAL A 70 5.66 -6.22 5.56
N ILE A 71 4.78 -6.03 4.56
CA ILE A 71 4.92 -4.93 3.60
C ILE A 71 4.79 -3.56 4.27
N ARG A 72 3.95 -3.43 5.32
CA ARG A 72 3.81 -2.16 6.05
C ARG A 72 5.11 -1.78 6.78
N LYS A 73 5.76 -2.75 7.42
CA LYS A 73 7.06 -2.52 8.07
C LYS A 73 8.11 -2.09 7.04
N MET A 74 8.16 -2.74 5.88
CA MET A 74 9.07 -2.33 4.80
C MET A 74 8.74 -0.95 4.22
N MET A 75 7.45 -0.59 4.15
CA MET A 75 6.98 0.65 3.54
C MET A 75 7.12 1.87 4.44
N PHE A 76 6.86 1.72 5.75
CA PHE A 76 6.75 2.85 6.68
C PHE A 76 7.66 2.75 7.91
N SER A 77 8.46 1.67 8.03
CA SER A 77 9.17 1.30 9.26
C SER A 77 8.26 1.18 10.48
N LYS A 78 6.96 0.90 10.24
CA LYS A 78 5.93 0.79 11.27
C LYS A 78 5.20 -0.53 11.19
N ARG A 79 4.92 -1.08 12.37
CA ARG A 79 4.07 -2.25 12.52
C ARG A 79 2.58 -1.90 12.47
N PHE A 80 2.23 -0.77 13.09
CA PHE A 80 0.87 -0.28 13.21
C PHE A 80 0.76 1.20 12.83
N PHE A 81 -0.39 1.61 12.28
CA PHE A 81 -0.74 3.02 12.12
C PHE A 81 -1.22 3.64 13.43
N GLY A 82 -1.91 2.85 14.26
CA GLY A 82 -2.39 3.21 15.59
C GLY A 82 -1.65 2.47 16.71
N THR A 83 -2.32 2.31 17.84
CA THR A 83 -1.82 1.47 18.94
C THR A 83 -2.11 0.01 18.66
N GLY A 84 -1.09 -0.86 18.76
CA GLY A 84 -1.30 -2.30 18.80
C GLY A 84 -2.02 -2.75 20.07
N MET A 85 -2.56 -3.96 20.08
CA MET A 85 -3.12 -4.58 21.27
C MET A 85 -2.02 -4.95 22.28
N GLU A 86 -2.37 -5.12 23.57
CA GLU A 86 -1.44 -5.54 24.63
C GLU A 86 -0.72 -6.88 24.33
N GLY A 87 -1.32 -7.74 23.49
CA GLY A 87 -0.73 -9.00 23.01
C GLY A 87 0.12 -8.87 21.73
N GLY A 88 0.44 -7.65 21.29
CA GLY A 88 1.19 -7.40 20.06
C GLY A 88 0.39 -7.68 18.79
N GLY A 89 -0.95 -7.77 18.87
CA GLY A 89 -1.84 -7.93 17.73
C GLY A 89 -2.23 -6.60 17.07
N PRO A 90 -2.90 -6.66 15.90
CA PRO A 90 -3.39 -5.47 15.20
C PRO A 90 -4.40 -4.68 16.05
N GLY A 91 -4.29 -3.36 16.06
CA GLY A 91 -5.30 -2.46 16.63
C GLY A 91 -6.45 -2.17 15.65
N LEU A 92 -7.41 -1.35 16.09
CA LEU A 92 -8.59 -0.98 15.31
C LEU A 92 -8.24 -0.32 13.96
N GLU A 93 -7.23 0.54 13.95
CA GLU A 93 -6.74 1.20 12.73
C GLU A 93 -6.21 0.19 11.72
N GLU A 94 -5.57 -0.86 12.21
CA GLU A 94 -4.99 -1.89 11.37
C GLU A 94 -6.05 -2.80 10.75
N GLU A 95 -7.03 -3.19 11.55
CA GLU A 95 -8.18 -3.96 11.08
C GLU A 95 -8.98 -3.16 10.05
N GLU A 96 -9.26 -1.87 10.31
CA GLU A 96 -9.94 -0.98 9.37
C GLU A 96 -9.15 -0.87 8.05
N HIS A 97 -7.85 -0.60 8.12
CA HIS A 97 -7.00 -0.45 6.95
C HIS A 97 -6.94 -1.75 6.12
N VAL A 98 -6.73 -2.91 6.75
CA VAL A 98 -6.64 -4.20 6.05
C VAL A 98 -7.98 -4.61 5.46
N LYS A 99 -9.08 -4.42 6.20
CA LYS A 99 -10.44 -4.63 5.68
C LYS A 99 -10.70 -3.73 4.47
N GLY A 100 -10.23 -2.49 4.49
CA GLY A 100 -10.25 -1.58 3.35
C GLY A 100 -9.54 -2.16 2.12
N LEU A 101 -8.30 -2.67 2.28
CA LEU A 101 -7.55 -3.31 1.19
C LEU A 101 -8.29 -4.51 0.60
N PHE A 102 -8.79 -5.43 1.42
CA PHE A 102 -9.58 -6.58 0.93
C PHE A 102 -10.89 -6.15 0.27
N THR A 103 -11.51 -5.07 0.75
CA THR A 103 -12.72 -4.51 0.12
C THR A 103 -12.40 -3.90 -1.25
N ILE A 104 -11.25 -3.23 -1.40
CA ILE A 104 -10.76 -2.76 -2.71
C ILE A 104 -10.54 -3.95 -3.64
N LEU A 105 -9.84 -5.01 -3.20
CA LEU A 105 -9.62 -6.21 -4.00
C LEU A 105 -10.95 -6.85 -4.44
N LYS A 106 -11.90 -6.98 -3.51
CA LYS A 106 -13.24 -7.49 -3.79
C LYS A 106 -13.92 -6.71 -4.92
N TYR A 107 -13.93 -5.38 -4.87
CA TYR A 107 -14.55 -4.56 -5.91
C TYR A 107 -13.74 -4.49 -7.20
N LEU A 108 -12.41 -4.58 -7.12
CA LEU A 108 -11.53 -4.60 -8.29
C LEU A 108 -11.75 -5.86 -9.14
N TYR A 109 -12.02 -7.00 -8.49
CA TYR A 109 -12.31 -8.28 -9.15
C TYR A 109 -13.81 -8.58 -9.27
N ALA A 110 -14.68 -7.69 -8.80
CA ALA A 110 -16.13 -7.85 -8.97
C ALA A 110 -16.53 -7.63 -10.44
N PHE A 111 -17.62 -8.28 -10.84
CA PHE A 111 -18.28 -7.92 -12.09
C PHE A 111 -18.98 -6.57 -11.90
N ALA A 112 -18.33 -5.48 -12.33
CA ALA A 112 -18.93 -4.16 -12.36
C ALA A 112 -19.41 -3.82 -13.77
N ILE A 113 -20.71 -3.58 -13.93
CA ILE A 113 -21.30 -3.30 -15.27
C ILE A 113 -20.65 -2.07 -15.91
N ALA A 114 -20.30 -1.07 -15.07
CA ALA A 114 -19.63 0.16 -15.49
C ALA A 114 -18.18 -0.05 -16.00
N ASP A 115 -17.57 -1.23 -15.79
CA ASP A 115 -16.29 -1.57 -16.42
C ASP A 115 -16.45 -1.92 -17.90
N TYR A 116 -17.61 -2.46 -18.29
CA TYR A 116 -17.92 -2.85 -19.68
C TYR A 116 -18.70 -1.76 -20.43
N PHE A 117 -19.58 -1.06 -19.74
CA PHE A 117 -20.42 0.01 -20.29
C PHE A 117 -20.16 1.32 -19.51
N PRO A 118 -19.12 2.10 -19.87
CA PRO A 118 -18.70 3.25 -19.08
C PRO A 118 -19.78 4.32 -18.84
N TRP A 119 -20.72 4.48 -19.77
CA TRP A 119 -21.84 5.42 -19.62
C TRP A 119 -22.80 5.05 -18.48
N LEU A 120 -22.80 3.79 -18.03
CA LEU A 120 -23.57 3.33 -16.87
C LEU A 120 -22.93 3.67 -15.52
N GLU A 121 -21.68 4.16 -15.50
CA GLU A 121 -20.96 4.53 -14.27
C GLU A 121 -21.71 5.57 -13.41
N VAL A 122 -22.52 6.43 -14.02
CA VAL A 122 -23.28 7.47 -13.32
C VAL A 122 -24.37 6.87 -12.43
N PHE A 123 -24.93 5.72 -12.80
CA PHE A 123 -26.04 5.10 -12.10
C PHE A 123 -25.61 4.22 -10.92
N ASP A 124 -24.38 3.70 -10.93
CA ASP A 124 -23.85 2.83 -9.86
C ASP A 124 -24.81 1.65 -9.55
N LEU A 125 -25.30 0.98 -10.59
CA LEU A 125 -26.40 -0.02 -10.51
C LEU A 125 -26.12 -1.18 -9.55
N ASP A 126 -24.84 -1.52 -9.38
CA ASP A 126 -24.34 -2.62 -8.55
C ASP A 126 -23.72 -2.12 -7.22
N GLY A 127 -23.68 -0.79 -7.00
CA GLY A 127 -23.07 -0.18 -5.82
C GLY A 127 -21.54 -0.26 -5.78
N ASN A 128 -20.90 -0.81 -6.82
CA ASN A 128 -19.46 -1.05 -6.84
C ASN A 128 -18.66 0.25 -6.80
N LYS A 129 -19.14 1.33 -7.43
CA LYS A 129 -18.45 2.63 -7.43
C LYS A 129 -18.40 3.22 -6.03
N ARG A 130 -19.54 3.23 -5.33
CA ARG A 130 -19.62 3.75 -3.96
C ARG A 130 -18.80 2.90 -3.00
N GLY A 131 -18.98 1.58 -3.05
CA GLY A 131 -18.24 0.65 -2.19
C GLY A 131 -16.72 0.76 -2.38
N LEU A 132 -16.25 0.86 -3.63
CA LEU A 132 -14.84 1.06 -3.93
C LEU A 132 -14.31 2.40 -3.43
N LYS A 133 -15.07 3.50 -3.61
CA LYS A 133 -14.68 4.83 -3.11
C LYS A 133 -14.56 4.86 -1.59
N ASP A 134 -15.51 4.26 -0.89
CA ASP A 134 -15.52 4.20 0.57
C ASP A 134 -14.34 3.36 1.09
N ALA A 135 -14.02 2.24 0.42
CA ALA A 135 -12.86 1.43 0.74
C ALA A 135 -11.53 2.17 0.51
N ILE A 136 -11.38 2.85 -0.63
CA ILE A 136 -10.21 3.70 -0.92
C ILE A 136 -10.07 4.80 0.15
N LYS A 137 -11.18 5.45 0.54
CA LYS A 137 -11.18 6.47 1.58
C LYS A 137 -10.73 5.92 2.93
N SER A 138 -11.18 4.72 3.30
CA SER A 138 -10.80 4.05 4.54
C SER A 138 -9.30 3.70 4.58
N VAL A 139 -8.73 3.20 3.47
CA VAL A 139 -7.28 2.95 3.36
C VAL A 139 -6.47 4.26 3.42
N ARG A 140 -6.88 5.27 2.63
CA ARG A 140 -6.19 6.58 2.57
C ARG A 140 -6.21 7.33 3.90
N LYS A 141 -7.23 7.13 4.75
CA LYS A 141 -7.33 7.75 6.08
C LYS A 141 -6.04 7.61 6.89
N TYR A 142 -5.39 6.44 6.82
CA TYR A 142 -4.16 6.15 7.56
C TYR A 142 -2.90 6.38 6.72
N GLN A 143 -2.88 5.87 5.48
CA GLN A 143 -1.71 5.99 4.61
C GLN A 143 -1.39 7.45 4.25
N ASP A 144 -2.38 8.24 3.83
CA ASP A 144 -2.12 9.62 3.40
C ASP A 144 -1.60 10.46 4.56
N SER A 145 -2.08 10.22 5.78
CA SER A 145 -1.61 10.90 7.00
C SER A 145 -0.13 10.65 7.23
N GLU A 146 0.31 9.38 7.18
CA GLU A 146 1.72 9.02 7.36
C GLU A 146 2.60 9.56 6.21
N ILE A 147 2.13 9.45 4.96
CA ILE A 147 2.85 9.95 3.78
C ILE A 147 3.04 11.46 3.86
N ASN A 148 1.97 12.21 4.11
CA ASN A 148 2.04 13.67 4.18
C ASN A 148 2.94 14.12 5.33
N LYS A 149 2.86 13.46 6.49
CA LYS A 149 3.76 13.72 7.62
C LYS A 149 5.21 13.51 7.21
N ARG A 150 5.54 12.40 6.55
CA ARG A 150 6.91 12.07 6.14
C ARG A 150 7.44 13.04 5.08
N VAL A 151 6.62 13.41 4.10
CA VAL A 151 6.94 14.44 3.11
C VAL A 151 7.28 15.76 3.79
N GLU A 152 6.51 16.17 4.79
CA GLU A 152 6.77 17.41 5.52
C GLU A 152 8.07 17.34 6.35
N MET A 153 8.34 16.21 6.99
CA MET A 153 9.61 16.01 7.72
C MET A 153 10.84 16.11 6.81
N TRP A 154 10.76 15.61 5.57
CA TRP A 154 11.81 15.77 4.56
C TRP A 154 11.95 17.23 4.11
N LYS A 155 10.83 17.92 3.84
CA LYS A 155 10.84 19.35 3.47
C LYS A 155 11.46 20.24 4.54
N GLN A 156 11.20 19.94 5.81
CA GLN A 156 11.73 20.68 6.96
C GLN A 156 13.17 20.30 7.32
N GLY A 157 13.77 19.29 6.66
CA GLY A 157 15.10 18.79 7.00
C GLY A 157 15.19 18.08 8.36
N ILE A 158 14.05 17.76 8.97
CA ILE A 158 13.97 16.96 10.21
C ILE A 158 14.47 15.55 9.92
N LYS A 159 14.07 15.00 8.76
CA LYS A 159 14.54 13.71 8.30
C LYS A 159 15.78 13.87 7.42
N LYS A 160 16.79 13.03 7.70
CA LYS A 160 18.14 13.13 7.10
C LYS A 160 18.56 11.89 6.34
N MET A 161 17.94 10.75 6.63
CA MET A 161 18.28 9.46 6.07
C MET A 161 17.01 8.71 5.69
N GLU A 162 17.10 7.97 4.60
CA GLU A 162 16.07 7.03 4.18
C GLU A 162 16.08 5.85 5.15
N GLU A 163 14.90 5.50 5.67
CA GLU A 163 14.72 4.37 6.59
C GLU A 163 13.82 3.31 5.99
N ASP A 164 12.97 3.63 5.03
CA ASP A 164 12.01 2.73 4.39
C ASP A 164 11.75 3.08 2.92
N LEU A 165 10.92 2.27 2.26
CA LEU A 165 10.53 2.50 0.87
C LEU A 165 9.80 3.84 0.68
N LEU A 166 9.01 4.31 1.65
CA LEU A 166 8.37 5.61 1.54
C LEU A 166 9.41 6.73 1.42
N ASP A 167 10.46 6.70 2.25
CA ASP A 167 11.52 7.70 2.19
C ASP A 167 12.25 7.69 0.86
N VAL A 168 12.57 6.50 0.34
CA VAL A 168 13.16 6.32 -0.99
C VAL A 168 12.25 6.98 -2.03
N LEU A 169 10.97 6.61 -2.08
CA LEU A 169 10.01 7.16 -3.05
C LEU A 169 9.86 8.70 -2.95
N ILE A 170 9.92 9.28 -1.74
CA ILE A 170 9.87 10.73 -1.53
C ILE A 170 11.12 11.41 -2.10
N ASN A 171 12.30 10.81 -1.94
CA ASN A 171 13.57 11.41 -2.30
C ASN A 171 14.03 11.12 -3.73
N LEU A 172 13.30 10.30 -4.49
CA LEU A 172 13.61 10.08 -5.90
C LEU A 172 13.59 11.41 -6.66
N LYS A 173 14.66 11.65 -7.42
CA LYS A 173 14.82 12.86 -8.22
C LYS A 173 15.15 12.56 -9.67
N ASP A 174 14.75 13.48 -10.54
CA ASP A 174 15.17 13.47 -11.94
C ASP A 174 16.61 13.98 -12.10
N SER A 175 17.13 13.97 -13.34
CA SER A 175 18.47 14.49 -13.65
C SER A 175 18.65 15.99 -13.40
N LYS A 176 17.54 16.72 -13.19
CA LYS A 176 17.52 18.15 -12.86
C LYS A 176 17.30 18.40 -11.37
N ASN A 177 17.40 17.37 -10.53
CA ASN A 177 17.21 17.42 -9.09
C ASN A 177 15.78 17.83 -8.65
N ASN A 178 14.78 17.69 -9.52
CA ASN A 178 13.36 17.83 -9.17
C ASN A 178 12.81 16.51 -8.64
N PRO A 179 11.79 16.53 -7.76
CA PRO A 179 11.09 15.31 -7.36
C PRO A 179 10.59 14.53 -8.57
N LEU A 180 10.95 13.25 -8.65
CA LEU A 180 10.57 12.36 -9.75
C LEU A 180 9.10 11.93 -9.66
N LEU A 181 8.58 11.88 -8.42
CA LEU A 181 7.22 11.50 -8.10
C LEU A 181 6.47 12.66 -7.44
N SER A 182 5.22 12.84 -7.84
CA SER A 182 4.26 13.64 -7.11
C SER A 182 3.75 12.89 -5.86
N ILE A 183 3.25 13.63 -4.87
CA ILE A 183 2.69 13.05 -3.65
C ILE A 183 1.51 12.10 -3.98
N GLU A 184 0.68 12.43 -4.98
CA GLU A 184 -0.43 11.56 -5.37
C GLU A 184 0.05 10.27 -6.07
N GLU A 185 1.15 10.30 -6.81
CA GLU A 185 1.75 9.08 -7.36
C GLU A 185 2.29 8.18 -6.25
N ILE A 186 2.97 8.75 -5.25
CA ILE A 186 3.47 8.00 -4.08
C ILE A 186 2.30 7.31 -3.36
N LYS A 187 1.25 8.06 -3.02
CA LYS A 187 0.07 7.51 -2.33
C LYS A 187 -0.57 6.34 -3.07
N VAL A 188 -0.81 6.50 -4.37
CA VAL A 188 -1.48 5.48 -5.17
C VAL A 188 -0.57 4.28 -5.40
N GLN A 189 0.73 4.51 -5.62
CA GLN A 189 1.69 3.42 -5.80
C GLN A 189 1.80 2.54 -4.55
N ILE A 190 1.75 3.14 -3.36
CA ILE A 190 1.75 2.41 -2.09
C ILE A 190 0.48 1.57 -1.94
N ILE A 191 -0.70 2.11 -2.30
CA ILE A 191 -1.95 1.32 -2.34
C ILE A 191 -1.77 0.10 -3.23
N GLU A 192 -1.30 0.27 -4.47
CA GLU A 192 -1.13 -0.85 -5.41
C GLU A 192 -0.13 -1.90 -4.91
N ILE A 193 0.99 -1.48 -4.32
CA ILE A 193 1.95 -2.40 -3.70
C ILE A 193 1.26 -3.21 -2.60
N MET A 194 0.51 -2.55 -1.71
CA MET A 194 -0.19 -3.23 -0.62
C MET A 194 -1.27 -4.20 -1.11
N LEU A 195 -2.05 -3.83 -2.14
CA LEU A 195 -3.04 -4.71 -2.75
C LEU A 195 -2.37 -5.97 -3.32
N ALA A 196 -1.22 -5.83 -3.96
CA ALA A 196 -0.48 -6.95 -4.54
C ALA A 196 0.12 -7.90 -3.48
N THR A 197 0.40 -7.40 -2.28
CA THR A 197 1.13 -8.16 -1.24
C THR A 197 0.28 -8.63 -0.07
N ILE A 198 -0.97 -8.17 0.06
CA ILE A 198 -1.80 -8.52 1.23
C ILE A 198 -2.40 -9.93 1.14
N ASP A 199 -2.76 -10.37 -0.07
CA ASP A 199 -3.46 -11.62 -0.33
C ASP A 199 -2.54 -12.69 -0.93
N ASN A 200 -1.76 -12.32 -1.97
CA ASN A 200 -0.97 -13.28 -2.74
C ASN A 200 0.06 -14.08 -1.91
N PRO A 201 0.93 -13.47 -1.08
CA PRO A 201 1.91 -14.23 -0.31
C PRO A 201 1.26 -15.11 0.77
N SER A 202 0.16 -14.64 1.37
CA SER A 202 -0.59 -15.40 2.38
C SER A 202 -1.18 -16.67 1.76
N ASN A 203 -1.84 -16.54 0.59
CA ASN A 203 -2.41 -17.67 -0.14
C ASN A 203 -1.36 -18.63 -0.72
N ALA A 204 -0.13 -18.17 -0.94
CA ALA A 204 0.96 -19.03 -1.42
C ALA A 204 1.59 -19.90 -0.31
N VAL A 205 1.37 -19.54 0.96
CA VAL A 205 1.89 -20.26 2.13
C VAL A 205 0.88 -21.26 2.69
N GLU A 206 -0.43 -20.99 2.55
CA GLU A 206 -1.53 -21.91 2.87
C GLU A 206 -1.52 -23.17 1.99
#